data_AF-A0A3N4IDF3-F1
#
_entry.id   AF-A0A3N4IDF3-F1
#
_cell.length_a   1.000
_cell.length_b   1.000
_cell.length_c   1.000
_cell.angle_alpha   90.00
_cell.angle_beta   90.00
_cell.angle_gamma   90.00
#
_symmetry.space_group_name_H-M   'P 1'
#
loop_
_entity.id
_entity.type
_entity.pdbx_description
1 polymer ?
#
loop_
_entity_poly.entity_id
_entity_poly.type
_entity_poly.pdbx_seq_one_letter_code
_entity_poly.pdbx_strand_id
1 'polypeptide(L)'
;MLFRALARFTPTVRFTATAARQCSSIAHRHSGSAMGRLFETRPVVGKVTTALQTQQARGMKVRSSVKKLCDGCMSVRRKGRVYIICSKNQKHKQRQG
;
A
#
# COMPACT_ATOMS: atom_id res chain seq x y z
N MET A 1 -33.45 49.41 27.61
CA MET A 1 -33.92 49.03 26.25
C MET A 1 -33.29 47.70 25.83
N LEU A 2 -33.98 46.61 26.20
CA LEU A 2 -33.99 45.24 25.64
C LEU A 2 -32.69 44.63 25.09
N PHE A 3 -32.00 43.75 25.81
CA PHE A 3 -32.25 42.29 25.89
C PHE A 3 -32.72 41.62 24.58
N ARG A 4 -31.79 41.00 23.83
CA ARG A 4 -32.04 39.82 22.97
C ARG A 4 -31.14 38.69 23.51
N ALA A 5 -31.65 37.82 24.38
CA ALA A 5 -32.47 36.65 24.07
C ALA A 5 -31.70 35.55 23.29
N LEU A 6 -31.04 34.70 24.09
CA LEU A 6 -31.04 33.23 24.08
C LEU A 6 -31.51 32.47 22.82
N ALA A 7 -30.64 31.59 22.31
CA ALA A 7 -30.91 30.19 21.90
C ALA A 7 -29.57 29.59 21.37
N ARG A 8 -28.79 28.77 22.08
CA ARG A 8 -29.02 27.37 22.52
C ARG A 8 -29.68 26.49 21.46
N PHE A 9 -28.89 25.93 20.53
CA PHE A 9 -29.25 24.69 19.86
C PHE A 9 -27.99 23.84 19.58
N THR A 10 -27.65 23.02 20.57
CA THR A 10 -26.80 21.84 20.42
C THR A 10 -27.65 20.67 19.91
N PRO A 11 -27.19 19.93 18.90
CA PRO A 11 -27.55 18.51 18.80
C PRO A 11 -26.34 17.63 19.11
N THR A 12 -26.21 17.26 20.38
CA THR A 12 -25.52 16.03 20.81
C THR A 12 -26.26 14.83 20.22
N VAL A 13 -25.68 14.22 19.19
CA VAL A 13 -26.13 12.89 18.71
C VAL A 13 -25.64 11.83 19.67
N ARG A 14 -26.60 11.30 20.44
CA ARG A 14 -26.48 10.08 21.26
C ARG A 14 -26.43 8.87 20.33
N PHE A 15 -25.25 8.28 20.15
CA PHE A 15 -25.14 6.93 19.61
C PHE A 15 -25.42 5.93 20.74
N THR A 16 -26.66 5.45 20.80
CA THR A 16 -27.06 4.35 21.67
C THR A 16 -26.50 3.02 21.17
N ALA A 17 -26.02 2.24 22.13
CA ALA A 17 -25.49 0.90 22.00
C ALA A 17 -26.36 -0.04 21.14
N THR A 18 -25.72 -0.78 20.23
CA THR A 18 -26.22 -2.07 19.77
C THR A 18 -25.44 -3.18 20.45
N ALA A 19 -26.22 -4.03 21.10
CA ALA A 19 -25.80 -5.16 21.91
C ALA A 19 -25.01 -6.22 21.12
N ALA A 20 -24.21 -6.94 21.91
CA ALA A 20 -23.56 -8.20 21.62
C ALA A 20 -24.29 -9.10 20.60
N ARG A 21 -23.55 -9.62 19.63
CA ARG A 21 -23.81 -10.94 19.07
C ARG A 21 -22.53 -11.76 19.13
N GLN A 22 -22.63 -12.80 19.95
CA GLN A 22 -21.71 -13.91 20.12
C GLN A 22 -21.39 -14.50 18.75
N CYS A 23 -20.12 -14.53 18.34
CA CYS A 23 -19.69 -15.38 17.24
C CYS A 23 -19.52 -16.79 17.78
N SER A 24 -20.61 -17.54 17.72
CA SER A 24 -20.67 -18.97 17.96
C SER A 24 -19.89 -19.73 16.87
N SER A 25 -18.87 -20.46 17.30
CA SER A 25 -18.52 -21.81 16.84
C SER A 25 -18.52 -22.11 15.34
N ILE A 26 -17.34 -22.05 14.70
CA ILE A 26 -16.95 -23.04 13.69
C ILE A 26 -15.47 -23.38 13.89
N ALA A 27 -15.21 -24.40 14.72
CA ALA A 27 -13.93 -25.09 14.73
C ALA A 27 -13.91 -26.05 13.53
N HIS A 28 -13.24 -25.66 12.44
CA HIS A 28 -12.91 -26.61 11.38
C HIS A 28 -11.83 -27.55 11.90
N ARG A 29 -12.24 -28.78 12.23
CA ARG A 29 -11.34 -29.92 12.38
C ARG A 29 -10.63 -30.14 11.05
N HIS A 30 -9.35 -29.80 10.99
CA HIS A 30 -8.47 -30.39 9.99
C HIS A 30 -7.75 -31.56 10.68
N SER A 31 -8.42 -32.71 10.66
CA SER A 31 -7.77 -34.01 10.75
C SER A 31 -6.89 -34.19 9.51
N GLY A 32 -5.66 -33.69 9.59
CA GLY A 32 -4.61 -33.97 8.61
C GLY A 32 -3.64 -34.95 9.23
N SER A 33 -3.84 -36.23 8.92
CA SER A 33 -2.91 -37.30 9.27
C SER A 33 -1.48 -36.89 8.94
N ALA A 34 -0.60 -37.04 9.92
CA ALA A 34 0.81 -37.19 9.68
C ALA A 34 1.04 -38.32 8.67
N MET A 35 2.07 -38.13 7.84
CA MET A 35 3.03 -39.11 7.32
C MET A 35 3.35 -38.85 5.85
N GLY A 36 4.63 -38.61 5.58
CA GLY A 36 5.23 -38.80 4.26
C GLY A 36 5.33 -37.58 3.36
N ARG A 37 6.07 -36.53 3.76
CA ARG A 37 6.77 -35.74 2.73
C ARG A 37 8.11 -36.40 2.49
N LEU A 38 8.12 -37.31 1.51
CA LEU A 38 9.35 -37.72 0.83
C LEU A 38 10.13 -36.45 0.50
N PHE A 39 11.40 -36.44 0.90
CA PHE A 39 12.39 -35.46 0.48
C PHE A 39 12.52 -35.58 -1.05
N GLU A 40 11.62 -34.91 -1.77
CA GLU A 40 11.75 -34.69 -3.20
C GLU A 40 13.02 -33.83 -3.38
N THR A 41 14.07 -34.47 -3.85
CA THR A 41 15.32 -33.83 -4.25
C THR A 41 14.98 -32.78 -5.30
N ARG A 42 14.94 -31.52 -4.88
CA ARG A 42 14.86 -30.37 -5.79
C ARG A 42 15.96 -30.53 -6.84
N PRO A 43 15.65 -30.71 -8.13
CA PRO A 43 16.68 -30.61 -9.15
C PRO A 43 17.20 -29.17 -9.14
N VAL A 44 18.50 -29.02 -8.91
CA VAL A 44 19.21 -27.74 -9.08
C VAL A 44 19.23 -27.47 -10.58
N VAL A 45 18.17 -26.86 -11.10
CA VAL A 45 18.17 -26.28 -12.44
C VAL A 45 19.21 -25.17 -12.38
N GLY A 46 20.31 -25.38 -13.12
CA GLY A 46 21.42 -24.45 -13.22
C GLY A 46 20.93 -23.04 -13.51
N LYS A 47 21.52 -22.08 -12.80
CA LYS A 47 21.38 -20.66 -13.12
C LYS A 47 21.86 -20.45 -14.55
N VAL A 48 20.94 -20.47 -15.50
CA VAL A 48 21.18 -19.93 -16.83
C VAL A 48 21.64 -18.50 -16.61
N THR A 49 22.86 -18.21 -17.06
CA THR A 49 23.42 -16.87 -17.19
C THR A 49 22.59 -16.11 -18.22
N THR A 50 21.38 -15.70 -17.84
CA THR A 50 20.62 -14.71 -18.59
C THR A 50 21.29 -13.37 -18.38
N ALA A 51 22.40 -13.17 -19.11
CA ALA A 51 22.99 -11.87 -19.43
C ALA A 51 22.09 -11.06 -20.38
N LEU A 52 20.77 -11.14 -20.21
CA LEU A 52 19.80 -10.23 -20.79
C LEU A 52 19.51 -9.19 -19.73
N GLN A 53 20.48 -8.30 -19.52
CA GLN A 53 20.24 -7.04 -18.84
C GLN A 53 19.20 -6.30 -19.66
N THR A 54 17.96 -6.35 -19.19
CA THR A 54 16.83 -5.62 -19.73
C THR A 54 17.27 -4.17 -19.81
N GLN A 55 17.45 -3.63 -21.02
CA GLN A 55 17.64 -2.21 -21.20
C GLN A 55 16.34 -1.56 -20.72
N GLN A 56 16.31 -1.19 -19.44
CA GLN A 56 15.14 -0.64 -18.78
C GLN A 56 14.70 0.57 -19.59
N ALA A 57 13.59 0.40 -20.31
CA ALA A 57 12.99 1.43 -21.14
C ALA A 57 12.96 2.74 -20.34
N ARG A 58 13.32 3.85 -20.98
CA ARG A 58 13.47 5.19 -20.39
C ARG A 58 12.11 5.77 -19.92
N GLY A 59 11.39 5.05 -19.06
CA GLY A 59 10.06 5.31 -18.57
C GLY A 59 10.00 5.52 -17.05
N MET A 60 8.84 5.98 -16.58
CA MET A 60 8.57 6.37 -15.19
C MET A 60 8.76 5.21 -14.21
N LYS A 61 9.60 5.35 -13.18
CA LYS A 61 9.84 4.30 -12.17
C LYS A 61 8.85 4.40 -11.01
N VAL A 62 8.09 3.34 -10.72
CA VAL A 62 7.18 3.32 -9.56
C VAL A 62 7.92 2.79 -8.33
N ARG A 63 7.86 3.51 -7.20
CA ARG A 63 8.46 3.12 -5.91
C ARG A 63 7.52 3.49 -4.77
N SER A 64 7.56 2.75 -3.67
CA SER A 64 6.78 3.04 -2.46
C SER A 64 7.21 4.35 -1.77
N SER A 65 8.52 4.63 -1.78
CA SER A 65 9.10 5.87 -1.28
C SER A 65 9.74 6.65 -2.41
N VAL A 66 9.47 7.96 -2.45
CA VAL A 66 9.94 8.83 -3.52
C VAL A 66 10.74 9.99 -2.92
N LYS A 67 11.99 10.13 -3.38
CA LYS A 67 12.94 11.17 -2.92
C LYS A 67 13.55 11.92 -4.11
N LYS A 68 13.95 13.17 -3.89
CA LYS A 68 14.74 13.95 -4.86
C LYS A 68 16.17 13.40 -4.88
N LEU A 69 16.71 13.20 -6.09
CA LEU A 69 18.06 12.66 -6.32
C LEU A 69 19.05 13.74 -6.79
N CYS A 70 18.53 14.91 -7.19
CA CYS A 70 19.26 15.95 -7.90
C CYS A 70 18.61 17.31 -7.68
N ASP A 71 19.32 18.40 -7.95
CA ASP A 71 18.78 19.76 -7.78
C ASP A 71 17.66 20.09 -8.77
N GLY A 72 17.69 19.45 -9.95
CA GLY A 72 16.64 19.57 -10.97
C GLY A 72 15.41 18.69 -10.72
N CYS A 73 15.36 17.96 -9.60
CA CYS A 73 14.31 17.00 -9.30
C CYS A 73 13.22 17.69 -8.48
N MET A 74 12.02 17.81 -9.03
CA MET A 74 10.88 18.47 -8.38
C MET A 74 9.83 17.45 -7.93
N SER A 75 9.32 17.61 -6.71
CA SER A 75 8.22 16.83 -6.17
C SER A 75 6.89 17.47 -6.55
N VAL A 76 6.05 16.76 -7.30
CA VAL A 76 4.75 17.26 -7.77
C VAL A 76 3.66 16.26 -7.40
N ARG A 77 2.54 16.75 -6.85
CA ARG A 77 1.35 15.93 -6.58
C ARG A 77 0.39 16.06 -7.75
N ARG A 78 0.01 14.93 -8.37
CA ARG A 78 -0.94 14.87 -9.49
C ARG A 78 -1.83 13.64 -9.29
N LYS A 79 -3.14 13.73 -9.56
CA LYS A 79 -4.08 12.60 -9.45
C LYS A 79 -3.99 11.85 -8.09
N GLY A 80 -3.79 12.59 -7.00
CA GLY A 80 -3.67 12.02 -5.65
C GLY A 80 -2.35 11.29 -5.33
N ARG A 81 -1.38 11.24 -6.26
CA ARG A 81 -0.07 10.59 -6.05
C ARG A 81 1.09 11.58 -6.13
N VAL A 82 2.20 11.24 -5.48
CA VAL A 82 3.45 12.01 -5.53
C VAL A 82 4.31 11.53 -6.70
N TYR A 83 4.80 12.48 -7.50
CA TYR A 83 5.70 12.26 -8.61
C TYR A 83 6.99 13.05 -8.39
N ILE A 84 8.11 12.48 -8.84
CA ILE A 84 9.35 13.23 -9.06
C ILE A 84 9.51 13.39 -10.55
N ILE A 85 9.54 14.64 -10.99
CA ILE A 85 9.90 15.02 -12.34
C ILE A 85 11.32 15.57 -12.33
N CYS A 86 12.07 15.31 -13.40
CA CYS A 86 13.41 15.84 -13.59
C CYS A 86 13.56 16.19 -15.07
N SER A 87 14.00 17.41 -15.34
CA SER A 87 14.26 17.90 -16.71
C SER A 87 15.66 17.52 -17.18
N LYS A 88 16.64 17.46 -16.26
CA LYS A 88 18.04 17.15 -16.57
C LYS A 88 18.26 15.67 -16.92
N ASN A 89 17.56 14.76 -16.22
CA ASN A 89 17.77 13.31 -16.33
C ASN A 89 16.46 12.52 -16.28
N GLN A 90 16.10 11.78 -17.33
CA GLN A 90 14.91 10.89 -17.32
C GLN A 90 14.98 9.77 -16.27
N LYS A 91 16.18 9.32 -15.87
CA LYS A 91 16.36 8.23 -14.89
C LYS A 91 15.78 8.55 -13.50
N HIS A 92 15.61 9.83 -13.17
CA HIS A 92 15.11 10.25 -11.87
C HIS A 92 13.58 10.31 -11.77
N LYS A 93 12.86 10.12 -12.90
CA LYS A 93 11.40 10.19 -12.92
C LYS A 93 10.80 9.04 -12.09
N GLN A 94 10.21 9.38 -10.94
CA GLN A 94 9.62 8.39 -10.01
C GLN A 94 8.15 8.67 -9.62
N ARG A 95 7.31 7.63 -9.44
CA ARG A 95 5.91 7.74 -8.98
C ARG A 95 5.74 6.98 -7.66
N GLN A 96 5.01 7.56 -6.72
CA GLN A 96 4.62 6.91 -5.48
C GLN A 96 3.36 6.06 -5.67
N GLY A 97 3.47 4.76 -5.39
CA GLY A 97 2.37 3.80 -5.50
C GLY A 97 2.23 3.18 -6.89
#